data_AF-A0A5P9I4R3-F1
#
_entry.id   AF-A0A5P9I4R3-F1
#
_cell.length_a   1.000
_cell.length_b   1.000
_cell.length_c   1.000
_cell.angle_alpha   90.00
_cell.angle_beta   90.00
_cell.angle_gamma   90.00
#
_symmetry.space_group_name_H-M   'P 1'
#
loop_
_entity.id
_entity.type
_entity.pdbx_description
1 polymer ?
#
loop_
_entity_poly.entity_id
_entity_poly.type
_entity_poly.pdbx_seq_one_letter_code
_entity_poly.pdbx_strand_id
1 'polypeptide(L)'
;MLTRRHFIQTTTALFSASIGQPLFADTWPTESQKAAWDKQVTPFGYEPATTNPWGLHPRFLPQRVVAKRNLVPGDIHVDAVARYLYHIEKGGTAMRYGVAIAKGDLYEPGTYTIKRKVKWPHWTPTKNMIERNPEYEQYADGMEPGPTNALGSRALYLFVGSRDSYLRIHGTPYPKSIGGRASSGCVRMVMAHINELYPNVKIGSTAFLYSAEDSVTAQS
;
A
#
# COMPACT_ATOMS: atom_id res chain seq x y z
N MET A 1 -91.41 -16.86 -4.62
CA MET A 1 -90.68 -15.69 -5.17
C MET A 1 -89.51 -15.40 -4.24
N LEU A 2 -88.28 -15.64 -4.72
CA LEU A 2 -87.03 -15.50 -3.94
C LEU A 2 -86.44 -14.09 -4.16
N THR A 3 -86.08 -13.39 -3.08
CA THR A 3 -85.48 -12.05 -3.12
C THR A 3 -84.04 -12.03 -2.62
N ARG A 4 -83.16 -11.45 -3.45
CA ARG A 4 -81.90 -10.69 -3.21
C ARG A 4 -81.00 -11.16 -2.06
N ARG A 5 -79.92 -11.91 -2.34
CA ARG A 5 -78.53 -11.42 -2.62
C ARG A 5 -78.10 -10.27 -1.71
N HIS A 6 -77.15 -10.54 -0.81
CA HIS A 6 -75.95 -9.70 -0.51
C HIS A 6 -74.87 -10.63 0.07
N PHE A 7 -73.75 -10.76 -0.64
CA PHE A 7 -72.54 -11.47 -0.23
C PHE A 7 -71.47 -10.41 -0.03
N ILE A 8 -70.99 -10.22 1.20
CA ILE A 8 -69.91 -9.27 1.51
C ILE A 8 -68.60 -10.06 1.42
N GLN A 9 -67.83 -9.85 0.35
CA GLN A 9 -66.43 -10.28 0.27
C GLN A 9 -65.53 -9.20 0.85
N THR A 10 -65.01 -9.43 2.05
CA THR A 10 -63.94 -8.63 2.64
C THR A 10 -62.62 -9.07 2.02
N THR A 11 -62.03 -8.25 1.16
CA THR A 11 -60.71 -8.51 0.57
C THR A 11 -59.67 -7.74 1.39
N THR A 12 -58.98 -8.43 2.29
CA THR A 12 -57.85 -7.84 3.03
C THR A 12 -56.61 -7.88 2.14
N ALA A 13 -56.25 -6.74 1.56
CA ALA A 13 -54.97 -6.59 0.88
C ALA A 13 -53.83 -6.49 1.91
N LEU A 14 -53.03 -7.55 2.04
CA LEU A 14 -51.78 -7.51 2.79
C LEU A 14 -50.73 -6.80 1.93
N PHE A 15 -50.47 -5.52 2.21
CA PHE A 15 -49.28 -4.85 1.71
C PHE A 15 -48.06 -5.34 2.50
N SER A 16 -47.27 -6.24 1.92
CA SER A 16 -45.93 -6.54 2.39
C SER A 16 -45.04 -5.31 2.16
N ALA A 17 -44.85 -4.48 3.19
CA ALA A 17 -43.81 -3.49 3.17
C ALA A 17 -42.46 -4.21 3.21
N SER A 18 -41.78 -4.27 2.07
CA SER A 18 -40.37 -4.64 2.01
C SER A 18 -39.58 -3.60 2.81
N ILE A 19 -39.20 -3.94 4.03
CA ILE A 19 -38.27 -3.16 4.85
C ILE A 19 -36.92 -3.24 4.13
N GLY A 20 -36.65 -2.28 3.25
CA GLY A 20 -35.32 -2.08 2.69
C GLY A 20 -34.40 -1.69 3.84
N GLN A 21 -33.53 -2.60 4.26
CA GLN A 21 -32.45 -2.23 5.17
C GLN A 21 -31.56 -1.20 4.46
N PRO A 22 -31.07 -0.16 5.16
CA PRO A 22 -30.11 0.75 4.59
C PRO A 22 -28.85 -0.06 4.23
N LEU A 23 -28.54 -0.12 2.93
CA LEU A 23 -27.26 -0.61 2.46
C LEU A 23 -26.22 0.43 2.86
N PHE A 24 -25.50 0.17 3.95
CA PHE A 24 -24.23 0.84 4.18
C PHE A 24 -23.33 0.47 2.99
N ALA A 25 -23.01 1.44 2.16
CA ALA A 25 -22.08 1.24 1.06
C ALA A 25 -20.75 0.76 1.66
N ASP A 26 -20.29 -0.42 1.24
CA ASP A 26 -18.98 -0.93 1.62
C ASP A 26 -17.93 0.06 1.08
N THR A 27 -17.17 0.70 1.98
CA THR A 27 -16.12 1.66 1.60
C THR A 27 -14.90 0.96 1.00
N TRP A 28 -14.86 -0.38 1.04
CA TRP A 28 -13.82 -1.15 0.38
C TRP A 28 -14.12 -1.34 -1.12
N PRO A 29 -13.13 -1.12 -1.99
CA PRO A 29 -13.29 -1.36 -3.42
C PRO A 29 -13.48 -2.85 -3.71
N THR A 30 -14.35 -3.13 -4.67
CA THR A 30 -14.54 -4.46 -5.25
C THR A 30 -13.28 -4.93 -5.98
N GLU A 31 -13.11 -6.24 -6.19
CA GLU A 31 -11.95 -6.75 -6.96
C GLU A 31 -11.92 -6.24 -8.41
N SER A 32 -13.09 -5.98 -9.03
CA SER A 32 -13.15 -5.40 -10.37
C SER A 32 -12.66 -3.94 -10.38
N GLN A 33 -13.03 -3.13 -9.39
CA GLN A 33 -12.50 -1.78 -9.22
C GLN A 33 -10.99 -1.79 -8.97
N LYS A 34 -10.49 -2.67 -8.09
CA LYS A 34 -9.05 -2.84 -7.84
C LYS A 34 -8.30 -3.20 -9.12
N ALA A 35 -8.84 -4.13 -9.91
CA ALA A 35 -8.24 -4.54 -11.18
C ALA A 35 -8.25 -3.41 -12.23
N ALA A 36 -9.31 -2.59 -12.27
CA ALA A 36 -9.37 -1.42 -13.13
C ALA A 36 -8.30 -0.39 -12.75
N TRP A 37 -8.14 -0.09 -11.47
CA TRP A 37 -7.08 0.82 -11.01
C TRP A 37 -5.68 0.24 -11.17
N ASP A 38 -5.49 -1.07 -11.02
CA ASP A 38 -4.20 -1.72 -11.29
C ASP A 38 -3.78 -1.51 -12.75
N LYS A 39 -4.72 -1.62 -13.70
CA LYS A 39 -4.49 -1.32 -15.12
C LYS A 39 -4.21 0.16 -15.38
N GLN A 40 -4.80 1.06 -14.59
CA GLN A 40 -4.58 2.50 -14.71
C GLN A 40 -3.15 2.88 -14.27
N VAL A 41 -2.65 2.29 -13.18
CA VAL A 41 -1.35 2.67 -12.59
C VAL A 41 -0.17 1.81 -13.04
N THR A 42 -0.45 0.71 -13.77
CA THR A 42 0.55 -0.17 -14.36
C THR A 42 0.48 -0.06 -15.88
N PRO A 43 1.49 0.49 -16.56
CA PRO A 43 1.48 0.65 -18.00
C PRO A 43 1.24 -0.67 -18.73
N PHE A 44 0.54 -0.61 -19.87
CA PHE A 44 0.41 -1.78 -20.74
C PHE A 44 1.79 -2.22 -21.24
N GLY A 45 2.08 -3.52 -21.19
CA GLY A 45 3.40 -4.06 -21.52
C GLY A 45 4.50 -3.60 -20.56
N TYR A 46 4.17 -3.37 -19.28
CA TYR A 46 5.15 -2.99 -18.27
C TYR A 46 6.26 -4.03 -18.14
N GLU A 47 7.48 -3.59 -18.44
CA GLU A 47 8.72 -4.32 -18.29
C GLU A 47 9.57 -3.64 -17.20
N PRO A 48 9.91 -4.34 -16.09
CA PRO A 48 10.49 -3.70 -14.92
C PRO A 48 11.77 -2.90 -15.20
N ALA A 49 12.64 -3.36 -16.10
CA ALA A 49 13.92 -2.71 -16.36
C ALA A 49 13.88 -1.55 -17.37
N THR A 50 12.79 -1.39 -18.11
CA THR A 50 12.76 -0.50 -19.30
C THR A 50 11.55 0.42 -19.36
N THR A 51 10.40 0.03 -18.81
CA THR A 51 9.20 0.88 -18.84
C THR A 51 9.37 2.05 -17.87
N ASN A 52 9.37 3.28 -18.40
CA ASN A 52 9.61 4.48 -17.60
C ASN A 52 8.78 5.71 -18.05
N PRO A 53 7.44 5.63 -18.05
CA PRO A 53 6.60 6.79 -18.36
C PRO A 53 6.67 7.89 -17.29
N TRP A 54 7.27 7.60 -16.13
CA TRP A 54 7.40 8.53 -15.02
C TRP A 54 8.63 9.45 -15.11
N GLY A 55 9.53 9.20 -16.07
CA GLY A 55 10.75 9.97 -16.27
C GLY A 55 11.76 9.80 -15.13
N LEU A 56 11.81 8.62 -14.49
CA LEU A 56 12.81 8.33 -13.46
C LEU A 56 14.20 8.27 -14.06
N HIS A 57 15.22 8.60 -13.27
CA HIS A 57 16.59 8.26 -13.64
C HIS A 57 16.73 6.73 -13.77
N PRO A 58 17.35 6.18 -14.84
CA PRO A 58 17.39 4.73 -15.10
C PRO A 58 17.87 3.86 -13.92
N ARG A 59 18.79 4.40 -13.09
CA ARG A 59 19.28 3.72 -11.89
C ARG A 59 18.17 3.29 -10.91
N PHE A 60 17.03 3.98 -10.90
CA PHE A 60 15.88 3.72 -10.03
C PHE A 60 14.84 2.80 -10.64
N LEU A 61 15.01 2.38 -11.89
CA LEU A 61 14.17 1.34 -12.46
C LEU A 61 14.50 -0.01 -11.82
N PRO A 62 13.50 -0.89 -11.68
CA PRO A 62 13.70 -2.24 -11.20
C PRO A 62 14.80 -2.97 -11.96
N GLN A 63 15.65 -3.68 -11.22
CA GLN A 63 16.72 -4.46 -11.82
C GLN A 63 16.99 -5.69 -10.96
N ARG A 64 17.05 -6.86 -11.60
CA ARG A 64 17.57 -8.06 -10.95
C ARG A 64 19.09 -7.93 -10.80
N VAL A 65 19.58 -8.11 -9.59
CA VAL A 65 20.99 -8.01 -9.23
C VAL A 65 21.44 -9.26 -8.48
N VAL A 66 22.75 -9.49 -8.42
CA VAL A 66 23.32 -10.53 -7.56
C VAL A 66 23.11 -10.11 -6.10
N ALA A 67 22.52 -11.00 -5.29
CA ALA A 67 22.33 -10.75 -3.87
C ALA A 67 23.64 -10.96 -3.11
N LYS A 68 23.81 -10.23 -1.99
CA LYS A 68 24.89 -10.57 -1.05
C LYS A 68 24.68 -11.98 -0.51
N ARG A 69 25.77 -12.65 -0.18
CA ARG A 69 25.74 -13.98 0.44
C ARG A 69 25.00 -13.91 1.78
N ASN A 70 24.38 -15.03 2.17
CA ASN A 70 23.72 -15.24 3.46
C ASN A 70 22.51 -14.33 3.74
N LEU A 71 21.91 -13.73 2.71
CA LEU A 71 20.59 -13.09 2.84
C LEU A 71 19.48 -14.12 2.70
N VAL A 72 18.37 -13.91 3.40
CA VAL A 72 17.25 -14.85 3.46
C VAL A 72 16.28 -14.59 2.30
N PRO A 73 15.99 -15.57 1.43
CA PRO A 73 15.00 -15.40 0.37
C PRO A 73 13.61 -15.05 0.91
N GLY A 74 12.97 -14.06 0.32
CA GLY A 74 11.67 -13.52 0.72
C GLY A 74 11.75 -12.32 1.67
N ASP A 75 12.93 -12.02 2.23
CA ASP A 75 13.13 -10.83 3.03
C ASP A 75 13.34 -9.59 2.15
N ILE A 76 13.09 -8.44 2.77
CA ILE A 76 13.27 -7.13 2.17
C ILE A 76 14.41 -6.40 2.88
N HIS A 77 15.28 -5.78 2.11
CA HIS A 77 16.37 -4.94 2.59
C HIS A 77 16.26 -3.56 1.96
N VAL A 78 16.18 -2.51 2.78
CA VAL A 78 16.08 -1.12 2.33
C VAL A 78 17.39 -0.42 2.65
N ASP A 79 18.11 -0.04 1.61
CA ASP A 79 19.28 0.82 1.68
C ASP A 79 18.83 2.28 1.52
N ALA A 80 18.79 2.99 2.64
CA ALA A 80 18.33 4.36 2.68
C ALA A 80 19.31 5.34 2.01
N VAL A 81 20.61 5.05 2.01
CA VAL A 81 21.63 5.90 1.38
C VAL A 81 21.52 5.81 -0.14
N ALA A 82 21.54 4.59 -0.68
CA ALA A 82 21.44 4.36 -2.12
C ALA A 82 20.03 4.61 -2.67
N ARG A 83 19.03 4.57 -1.77
CA ARG A 83 17.58 4.70 -2.02
C ARG A 83 17.06 3.54 -2.85
N TYR A 84 17.41 2.34 -2.40
CA TYR A 84 17.01 1.09 -3.00
C TYR A 84 16.30 0.19 -2.00
N LEU A 85 15.33 -0.55 -2.50
CA LEU A 85 14.75 -1.71 -1.84
C LEU A 85 15.18 -2.96 -2.60
N TYR A 86 15.64 -3.97 -1.89
CA TYR A 86 16.00 -5.28 -2.43
C TYR A 86 15.04 -6.32 -1.86
N HIS A 87 14.36 -7.07 -2.73
CA HIS A 87 13.62 -8.26 -2.35
C HIS A 87 14.45 -9.49 -2.72
N ILE A 88 14.84 -10.28 -1.73
CA ILE A 88 15.78 -11.38 -1.93
C ILE A 88 15.06 -12.55 -2.60
N GLU A 89 15.56 -12.98 -3.75
CA GLU A 89 15.02 -14.09 -4.50
C GLU A 89 15.80 -15.38 -4.15
N LYS A 90 15.20 -16.53 -4.47
CA LYS A 90 15.95 -17.79 -4.45
C LYS A 90 17.01 -17.77 -5.57
N GLY A 91 18.08 -18.52 -5.40
CA GLY A 91 19.13 -18.64 -6.43
C GLY A 91 20.17 -17.51 -6.42
N GLY A 92 20.33 -16.80 -5.30
CA GLY A 92 21.43 -15.84 -5.11
C GLY A 92 21.24 -14.50 -5.81
N THR A 93 20.00 -14.15 -6.17
CA THR A 93 19.65 -12.87 -6.79
C THR A 93 18.67 -12.09 -5.91
N ALA A 94 18.51 -10.81 -6.20
CA ALA A 94 17.50 -9.96 -5.60
C ALA A 94 16.90 -9.05 -6.67
N MET A 95 15.60 -8.80 -6.57
CA MET A 95 14.99 -7.72 -7.32
C MET A 95 15.23 -6.40 -6.58
N ARG A 96 15.99 -5.49 -7.20
CA ARG A 96 16.25 -4.13 -6.69
C ARG A 96 15.24 -3.15 -7.27
N TYR A 97 14.70 -2.26 -6.46
CA TYR A 97 13.78 -1.20 -6.85
C TYR A 97 14.28 0.16 -6.36
N GLY A 98 14.11 1.22 -7.15
CA GLY A 98 14.24 2.58 -6.65
C GLY A 98 13.10 2.94 -5.69
N VAL A 99 13.44 3.60 -4.58
CA VAL A 99 12.47 4.04 -3.57
C VAL A 99 12.66 5.51 -3.19
N ALA A 100 11.65 6.10 -2.56
CA ALA A 100 11.81 7.32 -1.78
C ALA A 100 11.79 6.97 -0.29
N ILE A 101 12.63 7.65 0.49
CA ILE A 101 12.72 7.48 1.95
C ILE A 101 12.22 8.72 2.68
N ALA A 102 12.24 8.66 4.01
CA ALA A 102 11.80 9.77 4.85
C ALA A 102 12.77 10.95 4.86
N LYS A 103 12.24 12.12 5.18
CA LYS A 103 13.01 13.36 5.36
C LYS A 103 13.74 13.36 6.69
N GLY A 104 15.00 13.81 6.70
CA GLY A 104 15.79 14.01 7.93
C GLY A 104 15.63 12.89 8.94
N ASP A 105 15.28 13.27 10.17
CA ASP A 105 15.17 12.41 11.35
C ASP A 105 13.86 11.60 11.40
N LEU A 106 13.03 11.66 10.36
CA LEU A 106 11.78 10.88 10.29
C LEU A 106 12.03 9.43 9.84
N TYR A 107 13.22 9.12 9.35
CA TYR A 107 13.55 7.75 8.96
C TYR A 107 13.95 6.96 10.20
N GLU A 108 13.27 5.84 10.43
CA GLU A 108 13.55 4.94 11.56
C GLU A 108 14.21 3.66 11.02
N PRO A 109 15.52 3.49 11.19
CA PRO A 109 16.20 2.24 10.87
C PRO A 109 15.78 1.14 11.85
N GLY A 110 15.74 -0.10 11.38
CA GLY A 110 15.35 -1.20 12.24
C GLY A 110 15.06 -2.49 11.49
N THR A 111 14.65 -3.49 12.27
CA THR A 111 14.20 -4.79 11.77
C THR A 111 12.72 -4.96 12.09
N TYR A 112 11.92 -5.24 11.08
CA TYR A 112 10.47 -5.30 11.18
C TYR A 112 9.93 -6.59 10.58
N THR A 113 8.78 -7.06 11.07
CA THR A 113 8.05 -8.16 10.45
C THR A 113 6.86 -7.64 9.65
N ILE A 114 6.68 -8.17 8.43
CA ILE A 114 5.51 -7.86 7.61
C ILE A 114 4.33 -8.71 8.07
N LYS A 115 3.42 -8.14 8.87
CA LYS A 115 2.26 -8.87 9.40
C LYS A 115 0.94 -8.57 8.71
N ARG A 116 0.89 -7.53 7.89
CA ARG A 116 -0.30 -7.19 7.10
C ARG A 116 0.08 -6.66 5.73
N LYS A 117 -0.73 -7.02 4.74
CA LYS A 117 -0.61 -6.58 3.36
C LYS A 117 -1.99 -6.21 2.83
N VAL A 118 -2.11 -5.05 2.18
CA VAL A 118 -3.39 -4.57 1.65
C VAL A 118 -3.22 -4.08 0.21
N LYS A 119 -4.17 -4.44 -0.66
CA LYS A 119 -4.35 -3.82 -1.97
C LYS A 119 -5.31 -2.65 -1.84
N TRP A 120 -4.96 -1.50 -2.42
CA TRP A 120 -5.75 -0.27 -2.38
C TRP A 120 -6.23 0.05 -0.94
N PRO A 121 -5.29 0.32 -0.02
CA PRO A 121 -5.62 0.63 1.37
C PRO A 121 -6.26 2.01 1.52
N HIS A 122 -7.12 2.17 2.54
CA HIS A 122 -7.38 3.49 3.14
C HIS A 122 -6.09 4.06 3.75
N TRP A 123 -6.01 5.39 3.78
CA TRP A 123 -4.92 6.09 4.45
C TRP A 123 -5.46 7.08 5.46
N THR A 124 -4.95 7.05 6.67
CA THR A 124 -5.23 8.06 7.70
C THR A 124 -3.90 8.65 8.18
N PRO A 125 -3.72 9.98 8.16
CA PRO A 125 -2.54 10.62 8.72
C PRO A 125 -2.48 10.35 10.23
N THR A 126 -1.27 10.25 10.77
CA THR A 126 -1.10 10.20 12.23
C THR A 126 -1.26 11.60 12.83
N LYS A 127 -1.55 11.70 14.12
CA LYS A 127 -1.61 12.99 14.83
C LYS A 127 -0.34 13.82 14.62
N ASN A 128 0.84 13.21 14.76
CA ASN A 128 2.12 13.88 14.49
C ASN A 128 2.26 14.35 13.03
N MET A 129 1.63 13.68 12.05
CA MET A 129 1.62 14.17 10.68
C MET A 129 0.76 15.43 10.53
N ILE A 130 -0.40 15.46 11.16
CA ILE A 130 -1.31 16.61 11.20
C ILE A 130 -0.63 17.80 11.92
N GLU A 131 -0.03 17.57 13.08
CA GLU A 131 0.66 18.63 13.86
C GLU A 131 1.76 19.30 13.04
N ARG A 132 2.54 18.51 12.27
CA ARG A 132 3.61 19.03 11.40
C ARG A 132 3.07 19.66 10.11
N ASN A 133 1.91 19.21 9.63
CA ASN A 133 1.30 19.68 8.41
C ASN A 133 -0.23 19.74 8.56
N PRO A 134 -0.77 20.87 9.07
CA PRO A 134 -2.19 21.00 9.40
C PRO A 134 -3.15 20.79 8.23
N GLU A 135 -2.67 20.91 6.98
CA GLU A 135 -3.48 20.61 5.78
C GLU A 135 -3.97 19.16 5.75
N TYR A 136 -3.30 18.24 6.46
CA TYR A 136 -3.73 16.85 6.56
C TYR A 136 -4.95 16.62 7.45
N GLU A 137 -5.39 17.62 8.23
CA GLU A 137 -6.61 17.54 9.04
C GLU A 137 -7.84 17.18 8.19
N GLN A 138 -7.88 17.64 6.93
CA GLN A 138 -8.95 17.29 5.99
C GLN A 138 -9.08 15.78 5.71
N TYR A 139 -8.05 15.00 6.06
CA TYR A 139 -7.99 13.55 5.92
C TYR A 139 -8.02 12.82 7.26
N ALA A 140 -8.35 13.49 8.37
CA ALA A 140 -8.39 12.89 9.71
C ALA A 140 -9.36 11.69 9.80
N ASP A 141 -10.46 11.72 9.05
CA ASP A 141 -11.42 10.61 8.91
C ASP A 141 -10.98 9.54 7.90
N GLY A 142 -9.79 9.70 7.33
CA GLY A 142 -9.23 8.81 6.33
C GLY A 142 -9.48 9.28 4.89
N MET A 143 -8.60 8.84 4.01
CA MET A 143 -8.69 8.99 2.58
C MET A 143 -9.08 7.64 1.97
N GLU A 144 -10.12 7.68 1.14
CA GLU A 144 -10.63 6.49 0.44
C GLU A 144 -9.58 5.85 -0.49
N PRO A 145 -9.68 4.53 -0.74
CA PRO A 145 -8.83 3.83 -1.68
C PRO A 145 -8.93 4.40 -3.09
N GLY A 146 -7.79 4.48 -3.78
CA GLY A 146 -7.78 4.81 -5.20
C GLY A 146 -6.43 5.35 -5.68
N PRO A 147 -6.33 5.66 -6.99
CA PRO A 147 -5.08 6.06 -7.64
C PRO A 147 -4.41 7.30 -7.04
N THR A 148 -5.16 8.17 -6.36
CA THR A 148 -4.65 9.40 -5.71
C THR A 148 -4.32 9.20 -4.23
N ASN A 149 -4.64 8.04 -3.65
CA ASN A 149 -4.42 7.75 -2.24
C ASN A 149 -2.93 7.84 -1.86
N ALA A 150 -2.61 8.43 -0.71
CA ALA A 150 -1.23 8.65 -0.28
C ALA A 150 -0.41 7.36 -0.11
N LEU A 151 -1.06 6.22 0.19
CA LEU A 151 -0.46 4.88 0.26
C LEU A 151 -0.42 4.15 -1.10
N GLY A 152 -1.13 4.68 -2.10
CA GLY A 152 -1.16 4.15 -3.45
C GLY A 152 -1.77 2.76 -3.57
N SER A 153 -1.30 1.98 -4.54
CA SER A 153 -1.92 0.72 -4.92
C SER A 153 -1.74 -0.41 -3.92
N ARG A 154 -0.66 -0.41 -3.13
CA ARG A 154 -0.29 -1.49 -2.21
C ARG A 154 0.37 -0.94 -0.96
N ALA A 155 0.18 -1.61 0.17
CA ALA A 155 0.92 -1.36 1.39
C ALA A 155 1.33 -2.67 2.09
N LEU A 156 2.59 -2.73 2.51
CA LEU A 156 3.16 -3.72 3.41
C LEU A 156 3.34 -3.04 4.77
N TYR A 157 2.67 -3.55 5.81
CA TYR A 157 2.68 -2.94 7.14
C TYR A 157 3.78 -3.58 8.00
N LEU A 158 4.61 -2.73 8.58
CA LEU A 158 5.80 -3.12 9.33
C LEU A 158 5.48 -3.17 10.83
N PHE A 159 5.81 -4.28 11.49
CA PHE A 159 5.52 -4.50 12.90
C PHE A 159 6.81 -4.74 13.70
N VAL A 160 6.80 -4.31 14.97
CA VAL A 160 7.78 -4.71 15.99
C VAL A 160 7.04 -5.55 17.02
N GLY A 161 7.37 -6.83 17.12
CA GLY A 161 6.57 -7.77 17.90
C GLY A 161 5.12 -7.80 17.39
N SER A 162 4.14 -7.55 18.26
CA SER A 162 2.71 -7.43 17.89
C SER A 162 2.26 -5.99 17.57
N ARG A 163 3.12 -4.98 17.75
CA ARG A 163 2.78 -3.57 17.59
C ARG A 163 2.98 -3.10 16.16
N ASP A 164 1.99 -2.42 15.58
CA ASP A 164 2.14 -1.68 14.31
C ASP A 164 3.12 -0.51 14.55
N SER A 165 4.19 -0.44 13.75
CA SER A 165 5.21 0.61 13.86
C SER A 165 4.76 1.96 13.29
N TYR A 166 3.61 2.02 12.62
CA TYR A 166 3.23 3.14 11.76
C TYR A 166 4.11 3.34 10.50
N LEU A 167 5.08 2.45 10.27
CA LEU A 167 5.91 2.41 9.06
C LEU A 167 5.38 1.42 8.03
N ARG A 168 5.53 1.76 6.75
CA ARG A 168 4.99 1.00 5.63
C ARG A 168 5.97 1.03 4.47
N ILE A 169 5.97 -0.04 3.68
CA ILE A 169 6.46 -0.02 2.30
C ILE A 169 5.22 0.06 1.42
N HIS A 170 5.07 1.14 0.65
CA HIS A 170 3.81 1.41 -0.05
C HIS A 170 4.00 2.11 -1.39
N GLY A 171 2.96 2.11 -2.21
CA GLY A 171 2.93 2.83 -3.49
C GLY A 171 2.82 4.35 -3.31
N THR A 172 3.04 5.12 -4.37
CA THR A 172 2.78 6.57 -4.32
C THR A 172 2.18 7.10 -5.62
N PRO A 173 1.24 8.06 -5.55
CA PRO A 173 0.77 8.80 -6.73
C PRO A 173 1.81 9.80 -7.25
N TYR A 174 2.92 10.00 -6.53
CA TYR A 174 3.97 10.95 -6.86
C TYR A 174 5.27 10.22 -7.24
N PRO A 175 5.34 9.55 -8.41
CA PRO A 175 6.50 8.73 -8.79
C PRO A 175 7.79 9.56 -8.95
N LYS A 176 7.69 10.86 -9.25
CA LYS A 176 8.86 11.77 -9.29
C LYS A 176 9.56 11.94 -7.93
N SER A 177 8.95 11.51 -6.82
CA SER A 177 9.59 11.51 -5.50
C SER A 177 10.64 10.40 -5.32
N ILE A 178 10.62 9.38 -6.19
CA ILE A 178 11.55 8.25 -6.12
C ILE A 178 12.98 8.72 -6.31
N GLY A 179 13.89 8.23 -5.46
CA GLY A 179 15.25 8.70 -5.42
C GLY A 179 15.46 9.99 -4.61
N GLY A 180 14.42 10.50 -3.93
CA GLY A 180 14.49 11.62 -3.01
C GLY A 180 14.20 11.24 -1.54
N ARG A 181 14.23 12.25 -0.67
CA ARG A 181 13.74 12.20 0.71
C ARG A 181 12.43 12.97 0.79
N ALA A 182 11.31 12.27 0.87
CA ALA A 182 9.99 12.88 0.64
C ALA A 182 8.88 12.40 1.58
N SER A 183 9.09 11.31 2.33
CA SER A 183 8.05 10.74 3.19
C SER A 183 8.16 11.20 4.64
N SER A 184 7.09 10.96 5.41
CA SER A 184 7.03 11.18 6.86
C SER A 184 7.43 9.94 7.68
N GLY A 185 8.21 9.02 7.10
CA GLY A 185 8.74 7.82 7.76
C GLY A 185 8.76 6.57 6.90
N CYS A 186 7.79 6.45 5.97
CA CYS A 186 7.60 5.25 5.17
C CYS A 186 8.52 5.14 3.95
N VAL A 187 8.60 3.94 3.36
CA VAL A 187 9.29 3.69 2.09
C VAL A 187 8.26 3.76 0.95
N ARG A 188 8.45 4.69 0.01
CA ARG A 188 7.53 4.89 -1.13
C ARG A 188 8.11 4.26 -2.39
N MET A 189 7.24 3.63 -3.17
CA MET A 189 7.55 2.99 -4.45
C MET A 189 6.62 3.49 -5.54
N VAL A 190 7.07 3.46 -6.80
CA VAL A 190 6.13 3.57 -7.93
C VAL A 190 5.09 2.48 -7.82
N MET A 191 3.82 2.80 -8.10
CA MET A 191 2.71 1.85 -7.96
C MET A 191 2.89 0.58 -8.80
N ALA A 192 3.36 0.70 -10.05
CA ALA A 192 3.69 -0.44 -10.89
C ALA A 192 4.78 -1.34 -10.27
N HIS A 193 5.82 -0.75 -9.68
CA HIS A 193 6.91 -1.49 -9.05
C HIS A 193 6.43 -2.26 -7.82
N ILE A 194 5.65 -1.63 -6.94
CA ILE A 194 5.11 -2.34 -5.77
C ILE A 194 4.01 -3.34 -6.15
N ASN A 195 3.28 -3.12 -7.24
CA ASN A 195 2.33 -4.11 -7.75
C ASN A 195 3.03 -5.42 -8.15
N GLU A 196 4.24 -5.33 -8.70
CA GLU A 196 5.10 -6.48 -9.01
C GLU A 196 5.73 -7.10 -7.75
N LEU A 197 6.24 -6.29 -6.83
CA LEU A 197 6.82 -6.76 -5.57
C LEU A 197 5.78 -7.47 -4.68
N TYR A 198 4.59 -6.90 -4.55
CA TYR A 198 3.58 -7.29 -3.58
C TYR A 198 3.25 -8.78 -3.57
N PRO A 199 2.95 -9.47 -4.68
CA PRO A 199 2.67 -10.91 -4.66
C PRO A 199 3.86 -11.77 -4.18
N ASN A 200 5.10 -11.30 -4.33
CA ASN A 200 6.30 -12.05 -4.01
C ASN A 200 6.67 -12.00 -2.52
N VAL A 201 6.19 -10.99 -1.79
CA VAL A 201 6.45 -10.83 -0.36
C VAL A 201 5.44 -11.63 0.46
N LYS A 202 5.90 -12.45 1.41
CA LYS A 202 4.99 -13.23 2.28
C LYS A 202 4.72 -12.51 3.60
N ILE A 203 3.56 -12.80 4.19
CA ILE A 203 3.33 -12.45 5.60
C ILE A 203 4.34 -13.26 6.44
N GLY A 204 5.00 -12.59 7.38
CA GLY A 204 6.10 -13.14 8.17
C GLY A 204 7.49 -12.83 7.61
N SER A 205 7.62 -12.35 6.37
CA SER A 205 8.90 -11.85 5.84
C SER A 205 9.45 -10.72 6.72
N THR A 206 10.78 -10.65 6.82
CA THR A 206 11.48 -9.61 7.56
C THR A 206 11.84 -8.45 6.63
N ALA A 207 11.67 -7.22 7.12
CA ALA A 207 12.11 -6.01 6.46
C ALA A 207 13.23 -5.36 7.30
N PHE A 208 14.41 -5.25 6.71
CA PHE A 208 15.56 -4.56 7.29
C PHE A 208 15.64 -3.16 6.68
N LEU A 209 15.44 -2.13 7.49
CA LEU A 209 15.62 -0.73 7.12
C LEU A 209 16.97 -0.27 7.65
N TYR A 210 17.95 -0.12 6.76
CA TYR A 210 19.30 0.30 7.13
C TYR A 210 19.38 1.82 7.27
N SER A 211 20.27 2.27 8.15
CA SER A 211 20.44 3.70 8.43
C SER A 211 20.69 4.53 7.18
N ALA A 212 20.13 5.75 7.18
CA ALA A 212 20.32 6.74 6.14
C ALA A 212 21.59 7.59 6.35
N GLU A 213 22.29 7.37 7.46
CA GLU A 213 23.58 7.94 7.82
C GLU A 213 24.56 6.80 8.09
N ASP A 214 25.86 7.02 7.88
CA ASP A 214 26.90 6.04 8.23
C ASP A 214 26.81 5.74 9.73
N SER A 215 26.10 4.68 10.09
CA SER A 215 26.07 4.18 11.46
C SER A 215 27.41 3.52 11.74
N VAL A 216 28.42 4.34 12.02
CA VAL A 216 29.52 3.96 12.90
C VAL A 216 28.97 4.00 14.32
N THR A 217 28.08 3.06 14.63
CA THR A 217 27.87 2.64 16.01
C THR A 217 28.48 1.26 16.11
N ALA A 218 29.78 1.26 16.40
CA ALA A 218 30.45 0.09 16.94
C ALA A 218 29.60 -0.44 18.10
N GLN A 219 29.15 -1.69 17.98
CA GLN A 219 28.70 -2.43 19.14
C GLN A 219 29.89 -2.50 20.10
N SER A 220 29.77 -1.78 21.23
CA SER A 220 30.60 -1.98 22.41
C SER A 220 29.85 -2.89 23.37
#